data_AF-A0A7R9KDZ7-F1
#
_entry.id   AF-A0A7R9KDZ7-F1
#
_cell.length_a   1.000
_cell.length_b   1.000
_cell.length_c   1.000
_cell.angle_alpha   90.00
_cell.angle_beta   90.00
_cell.angle_gamma   90.00
#
_symmetry.space_group_name_H-M   'P 1'
#
loop_
_entity.id
_entity.type
_entity.pdbx_description
1 polymer ?
#
loop_
_entity_poly.entity_id
_entity_poly.type
_entity_poly.pdbx_seq_one_letter_code
_entity_poly.pdbx_strand_id
1 'polypeptide(L)'
;MQLSHYSSIDSAVQSVINGNNYLVFEFRDKFSDNFETRVTEMFDASDESIENSVIHLYIDLSKIHTGYMAIKYLLDGYHTFIDKLGLMLNKPKMNEQLSTINIVEVFNGELSKVGVTFMFVGPQLFIFMEFIWGMILSAFIMVNDKSTNVMNRVFVSGVNEYEYMGAHILINGIISVGQVLVSMIFVFVVFAVQQSGSYWEIFLFLFIENLVGIFTGLLLAIILAGPISVVVATFSIMCAALTISGVVWPIETIHPLYRFISYTSPITIPIQSFRNIMVKGWTFTQPDVYHGDAGNYQDNIQPALDVIVTRPEYSNNCHHSCKYCCDGIDGVETL
;
A
#
# COMPACT_ATOMS: atom_id res chain seq x y z
N MET A 1 3.83 -19.33 -1.75
CA MET A 1 4.70 -18.45 -0.95
C MET A 1 6.15 -18.82 -1.25
N GLN A 2 7.05 -17.88 -1.58
CA GLN A 2 8.50 -18.18 -1.65
C GLN A 2 9.12 -17.77 -0.32
N LEU A 3 9.97 -18.61 0.28
CA LEU A 3 10.69 -18.26 1.50
C LEU A 3 12.14 -17.93 1.13
N SER A 4 12.58 -16.72 1.42
CA SER A 4 13.98 -16.30 1.28
C SER A 4 14.70 -16.38 2.63
N HIS A 5 15.78 -17.14 2.70
CA HIS A 5 16.54 -17.34 3.94
C HIS A 5 17.72 -16.36 4.03
N TYR A 6 17.82 -15.66 5.15
CA TYR A 6 18.92 -14.75 5.45
C TYR A 6 19.64 -15.20 6.73
N SER A 7 20.96 -15.05 6.74
CA SER A 7 21.82 -15.47 7.86
C SER A 7 21.94 -14.44 8.99
N SER A 8 21.50 -13.20 8.76
CA SER A 8 21.56 -12.11 9.74
C SER A 8 20.27 -11.30 9.71
N ILE A 9 19.81 -10.88 10.89
CA ILE A 9 18.64 -10.03 11.05
C ILE A 9 18.81 -8.68 10.35
N ASP A 10 20.01 -8.08 10.40
CA ASP A 10 20.27 -6.79 9.77
C ASP A 10 20.08 -6.88 8.25
N SER A 11 20.57 -7.95 7.63
CA SER A 11 20.39 -8.19 6.19
C SER A 11 18.92 -8.42 5.84
N ALA A 12 18.18 -9.13 6.71
CA ALA A 12 16.75 -9.36 6.54
C ALA A 12 15.95 -8.05 6.64
N VAL A 13 16.22 -7.22 7.65
CA VAL A 13 15.60 -5.90 7.81
C VAL A 13 15.96 -4.98 6.65
N GLN A 14 17.20 -5.00 6.17
CA GLN A 14 17.62 -4.24 4.98
C GLN A 14 16.88 -4.67 3.71
N SER A 15 16.52 -5.97 3.58
CA SER A 15 15.69 -6.43 2.46
C SER A 15 14.28 -5.83 2.47
N VAL A 16 13.72 -5.59 3.66
CA VAL A 16 12.42 -4.92 3.86
C VAL A 16 12.53 -3.44 3.53
N ILE A 17 13.57 -2.78 4.02
CA ILE A 17 13.90 -1.38 3.77
C ILE A 17 14.05 -1.11 2.26
N ASN A 18 14.70 -2.02 1.54
CA ASN A 18 14.90 -1.93 0.10
C ASN A 18 13.63 -2.26 -0.71
N GLY A 19 12.58 -2.77 -0.06
CA GLY A 19 11.32 -3.13 -0.72
C GLY A 19 11.32 -4.47 -1.44
N ASN A 20 12.35 -5.30 -1.24
CA ASN A 20 12.40 -6.65 -1.82
C ASN A 20 11.44 -7.60 -1.08
N ASN A 21 11.33 -7.43 0.25
CA ASN A 21 10.50 -8.25 1.12
C ASN A 21 9.51 -7.37 1.90
N TYR A 22 8.32 -7.89 2.18
CA TYR A 22 7.28 -7.13 2.91
C TYR A 22 7.27 -7.35 4.41
N LEU A 23 7.78 -8.50 4.84
CA LEU A 23 7.60 -8.97 6.21
C LEU A 23 8.73 -9.94 6.56
N VAL A 24 9.20 -9.93 7.80
CA VAL A 24 10.28 -10.79 8.29
C VAL A 24 9.90 -11.34 9.64
N PHE A 25 10.06 -12.65 9.81
CA PHE A 25 9.96 -13.28 11.11
C PHE A 25 11.35 -13.53 11.68
N GLU A 26 11.52 -13.10 12.91
CA GLU A 26 12.69 -13.47 13.69
C GLU A 26 12.24 -14.44 14.78
N PHE A 27 12.80 -15.64 14.69
CA PHE A 27 12.76 -16.64 15.74
C PHE A 27 14.12 -16.61 16.42
N ARG A 28 14.11 -16.36 17.74
CA ARG A 28 15.33 -16.34 18.56
C ARG A 28 15.88 -17.75 18.74
N ASP A 29 17.14 -17.83 19.18
CA ASP A 29 17.79 -19.10 19.45
C ASP A 29 17.01 -19.93 20.47
N LYS A 30 16.92 -21.25 20.23
CA LYS A 30 16.16 -22.19 21.07
C LYS A 30 14.68 -21.83 21.24
N PHE A 31 14.08 -21.17 20.25
CA PHE A 31 12.65 -20.83 20.26
C PHE A 31 11.75 -22.02 20.63
N SER A 32 11.97 -23.19 20.00
CA SER A 32 11.13 -24.37 20.22
C SER A 32 11.19 -24.88 21.66
N ASP A 33 12.39 -24.99 22.24
CA ASP A 33 12.59 -25.47 23.61
C ASP A 33 11.99 -24.49 24.63
N ASN A 34 12.19 -23.18 24.41
CA ASN A 34 11.66 -22.13 25.26
C ASN A 34 10.13 -22.02 25.14
N PHE A 35 9.57 -22.24 23.94
CA PHE A 35 8.14 -22.27 23.72
C PHE A 35 7.50 -23.48 24.39
N GLU A 36 8.11 -24.67 24.30
CA GLU A 36 7.66 -25.85 25.04
C GLU A 36 7.63 -25.58 26.55
N THR A 37 8.73 -25.05 27.09
CA THR A 37 8.86 -24.68 28.51
C THR A 37 7.76 -23.72 28.94
N ARG A 38 7.49 -22.68 28.13
CA ARG A 38 6.42 -21.71 28.36
C ARG A 38 5.03 -22.35 28.36
N VAL A 39 4.78 -23.32 27.48
CA VAL A 39 3.50 -24.05 27.40
C VAL A 39 3.32 -25.01 28.58
N THR A 40 4.40 -25.65 29.04
CA THR A 40 4.35 -26.59 30.17
C THR A 40 4.25 -25.90 31.52
N GLU A 41 5.07 -24.86 31.73
CA GLU A 41 5.21 -24.16 33.01
C GLU A 41 4.19 -23.01 33.18
N MET A 42 3.67 -22.46 32.08
CA MET A 42 2.68 -21.38 32.03
C MET A 42 3.08 -20.15 32.85
N PHE A 43 2.78 -20.16 34.16
CA PHE A 43 3.04 -19.04 35.08
C PHE A 43 4.42 -19.09 35.74
N ASP A 44 5.06 -20.27 35.80
CA ASP A 44 6.37 -20.45 36.44
C ASP A 44 7.53 -20.34 35.43
N ALA A 45 7.23 -20.05 34.17
CA ALA A 45 8.22 -19.89 33.12
C ALA A 45 9.15 -18.70 33.41
N SER A 46 10.45 -18.91 33.23
CA SER A 46 11.45 -17.85 33.41
C SER A 46 11.27 -16.70 32.40
N ASP A 47 11.60 -15.47 32.81
CA ASP A 47 11.51 -14.29 31.92
C ASP A 47 12.32 -14.47 30.62
N GLU A 48 13.45 -15.17 30.68
CA GLU A 48 14.28 -15.51 29.52
C GLU A 48 13.58 -16.48 28.56
N SER A 49 12.88 -17.49 29.10
CA SER A 49 12.07 -18.41 28.29
C SER A 49 10.87 -17.69 27.65
N ILE A 50 10.30 -16.70 28.32
CA ILE A 50 9.21 -15.88 27.78
C ILE A 50 9.74 -15.00 26.64
N GLU A 51 10.85 -14.29 26.83
CA GLU A 51 11.41 -13.41 25.81
C GLU A 51 11.89 -14.18 24.56
N ASN A 52 12.53 -15.33 24.75
CA ASN A 52 13.04 -16.15 23.64
C ASN A 52 11.97 -17.01 22.95
N SER A 53 10.76 -17.09 23.51
CA SER A 53 9.59 -17.72 22.87
C SER A 53 8.66 -16.72 22.19
N VAL A 54 9.09 -15.46 22.07
CA VAL A 54 8.38 -14.41 21.33
C VAL A 54 8.86 -14.39 19.88
N ILE A 55 7.91 -14.39 18.96
CA ILE A 55 8.16 -14.17 17.54
C ILE A 55 8.21 -12.65 17.32
N HIS A 56 9.36 -12.16 16.85
CA HIS A 56 9.50 -10.76 16.46
C HIS A 56 9.13 -10.61 14.98
N LEU A 57 8.20 -9.71 14.71
CA LEU A 57 7.65 -9.51 13.38
C LEU A 57 8.03 -8.13 12.86
N TYR A 58 8.87 -8.08 11.83
CA TYR A 58 9.29 -6.83 11.19
C TYR A 58 8.49 -6.63 9.91
N ILE A 59 7.77 -5.51 9.78
CA ILE A 59 6.82 -5.29 8.67
C ILE A 59 7.07 -3.95 8.01
N ASP A 60 7.06 -3.93 6.67
CA ASP A 60 6.96 -2.69 5.90
C ASP A 60 5.54 -2.11 5.99
N LEU A 61 5.37 -1.15 6.89
CA LEU A 61 4.09 -0.46 7.03
C LEU A 61 3.76 0.45 5.82
N SER A 62 4.70 0.72 4.90
CA SER A 62 4.42 1.43 3.62
C SER A 62 3.25 0.79 2.85
N LYS A 63 3.01 -0.51 3.07
CA LYS A 63 1.83 -1.24 2.61
C LYS A 63 0.95 -1.66 3.78
N ILE A 64 0.46 -0.69 4.57
CA ILE A 64 -0.27 -0.94 5.82
C ILE A 64 -1.42 -1.95 5.68
N HIS A 65 -2.20 -1.88 4.61
CA HIS A 65 -3.33 -2.79 4.44
C HIS A 65 -2.87 -4.24 4.21
N THR A 66 -1.81 -4.45 3.43
CA THR A 66 -1.21 -5.76 3.19
C THR A 66 -0.56 -6.28 4.48
N GLY A 67 0.20 -5.42 5.18
CA GLY A 67 0.82 -5.76 6.46
C GLY A 67 -0.21 -6.13 7.53
N TYR A 68 -1.29 -5.35 7.67
CA TYR A 68 -2.36 -5.63 8.63
C TYR A 68 -3.10 -6.93 8.31
N MET A 69 -3.38 -7.19 7.03
CA MET A 69 -3.99 -8.47 6.63
C MET A 69 -3.05 -9.64 6.92
N ALA A 70 -1.76 -9.52 6.64
CA ALA A 70 -0.76 -10.54 6.96
C ALA A 70 -0.70 -10.82 8.48
N ILE A 71 -0.63 -9.77 9.32
CA ILE A 71 -0.69 -9.89 10.78
C ILE A 71 -1.97 -10.61 11.20
N LYS A 72 -3.13 -10.21 10.64
CA LYS A 72 -4.42 -10.80 10.99
C LYS A 72 -4.45 -12.30 10.67
N TYR A 73 -4.05 -12.69 9.46
CA TYR A 73 -4.02 -14.10 9.06
C TYR A 73 -3.05 -14.91 9.92
N LEU A 74 -1.92 -14.31 10.29
CA LEU A 74 -0.96 -14.95 11.16
C LEU A 74 -1.50 -15.15 12.57
N LEU A 75 -2.12 -14.12 13.14
CA LEU A 75 -2.76 -14.22 14.46
C LEU A 75 -3.86 -15.29 14.45
N ASP A 76 -4.67 -15.34 13.39
CA ASP A 76 -5.73 -16.33 13.23
C ASP A 76 -5.18 -17.76 13.10
N GLY A 77 -4.11 -17.93 12.32
CA GLY A 77 -3.37 -19.19 12.22
C GLY A 77 -2.74 -19.61 13.54
N TYR A 78 -2.15 -18.65 14.27
CA TYR A 78 -1.57 -18.87 15.60
C TYR A 78 -2.63 -19.28 16.62
N HIS A 79 -3.77 -18.59 16.68
CA HIS A 79 -4.88 -18.97 17.55
C HIS A 79 -5.39 -20.37 17.24
N THR A 80 -5.52 -20.71 15.96
CA THR A 80 -5.91 -22.06 15.52
C THR A 80 -4.88 -23.12 15.95
N PHE A 81 -3.58 -22.81 15.90
CA PHE A 81 -2.52 -23.68 16.39
C PHE A 81 -2.61 -23.90 17.90
N ILE A 82 -2.76 -22.81 18.68
CA ILE A 82 -2.88 -22.86 20.13
C ILE A 82 -4.13 -23.64 20.56
N ASP A 83 -5.26 -23.48 19.88
CA ASP A 83 -6.48 -24.25 20.17
C ASP A 83 -6.27 -25.75 19.95
N LYS A 84 -5.63 -26.14 18.84
CA LYS A 84 -5.29 -27.56 18.57
C LYS A 84 -4.32 -28.11 19.61
N LEU A 85 -3.32 -27.32 20.01
CA LEU A 85 -2.33 -27.71 21.02
C LEU A 85 -3.00 -27.87 22.40
N GLY A 86 -3.88 -26.95 22.76
CA GLY A 86 -4.69 -27.01 23.98
C GLY A 86 -5.60 -28.24 24.03
N LEU A 87 -6.21 -28.64 22.91
CA LEU A 87 -6.99 -29.88 22.83
C LEU A 87 -6.10 -31.13 23.02
N MET A 88 -4.91 -31.16 22.42
CA MET A 88 -3.97 -32.29 22.58
C MET A 88 -3.45 -32.42 24.01
N LEU A 89 -3.20 -31.29 24.68
CA LEU A 89 -2.73 -31.25 26.07
C LEU A 89 -3.88 -31.30 27.09
N ASN A 90 -5.13 -31.44 26.65
CA ASN A 90 -6.32 -31.43 27.51
C ASN A 90 -6.47 -30.14 28.36
N LYS A 91 -5.97 -29.01 27.84
CA LYS A 91 -6.00 -27.67 28.43
C LYS A 91 -6.72 -26.67 27.49
N PRO A 92 -8.07 -26.65 27.47
CA PRO A 92 -8.86 -25.94 26.45
C PRO A 92 -8.94 -24.41 26.59
N LYS A 93 -8.25 -23.79 27.56
CA LYS A 93 -8.28 -22.33 27.81
C LYS A 93 -6.89 -21.67 27.74
N MET A 94 -6.01 -22.20 26.91
CA MET A 94 -4.66 -21.64 26.71
C MET A 94 -4.63 -20.30 25.96
N ASN A 95 -5.72 -19.95 25.27
CA ASN A 95 -5.71 -18.95 24.20
C ASN A 95 -5.57 -17.47 24.67
N GLU A 96 -5.91 -17.14 25.91
CA GLU A 96 -5.78 -15.76 26.44
C GLU A 96 -4.40 -15.44 27.05
N GLN A 97 -3.57 -16.45 27.35
CA GLN A 97 -2.36 -16.28 28.17
C GLN A 97 -1.03 -16.43 27.39
N LEU A 98 -1.09 -16.85 26.13
CA LEU A 98 0.08 -17.15 25.30
C LEU A 98 0.27 -16.12 24.16
N SER A 99 0.06 -14.84 24.41
CA SER A 99 0.43 -13.81 23.42
C SER A 99 1.96 -13.86 23.20
N THR A 100 2.40 -14.45 22.09
CA THR A 100 3.81 -14.71 21.76
C THR A 100 4.28 -13.88 20.58
N ILE A 101 3.42 -13.06 19.97
CA ILE A 101 3.78 -12.30 18.78
C ILE A 101 4.02 -10.86 19.20
N ASN A 102 5.27 -10.41 19.10
CA ASN A 102 5.63 -9.03 19.29
C ASN A 102 5.85 -8.39 17.91
N ILE A 103 5.03 -7.39 17.59
CA ILE A 103 5.07 -6.70 16.30
C ILE A 103 6.08 -5.57 16.42
N VAL A 104 7.17 -5.67 15.67
CA VAL A 104 8.23 -4.67 15.59
C VAL A 104 8.03 -3.90 14.29
N GLU A 105 7.59 -2.65 14.40
CA GLU A 105 7.36 -1.81 13.22
C GLU A 105 8.71 -1.39 12.61
N VAL A 106 8.96 -1.74 11.34
CA VAL A 106 10.13 -1.24 10.59
C VAL A 106 9.65 -0.15 9.67
N PHE A 107 10.10 1.08 9.96
CA PHE A 107 9.75 2.23 9.16
C PHE A 107 11.00 2.93 8.64
N ASN A 108 10.99 3.28 7.35
CA ASN A 108 12.06 4.04 6.67
C ASN A 108 12.01 5.56 6.97
N GLY A 109 11.42 5.96 8.09
CA GLY A 109 11.27 7.36 8.48
C GLY A 109 11.17 7.53 9.99
N GLU A 110 11.37 8.75 10.48
CA GLU A 110 10.97 9.08 11.84
C GLU A 110 9.46 8.96 11.93
N LEU A 111 8.96 8.29 12.97
CA LEU A 111 7.53 8.18 13.25
C LEU A 111 6.98 9.61 13.40
N SER A 112 6.36 10.13 12.35
CA SER A 112 5.77 11.45 12.42
C SER A 112 4.71 11.43 13.52
N LYS A 113 4.60 12.50 14.30
CA LYS A 113 3.57 12.66 15.35
C LYS A 113 2.13 12.53 14.82
N VAL A 114 1.96 12.53 13.51
CA VAL A 114 0.71 12.32 12.79
C VAL A 114 0.61 10.83 12.50
N GLY A 115 -0.31 10.15 13.19
CA GLY A 115 -0.35 8.69 13.28
C GLY A 115 -0.23 7.95 11.95
N VAL A 116 0.31 6.73 12.06
CA VAL A 116 0.59 5.72 11.03
C VAL A 116 -0.41 5.74 9.85
N THR A 117 -1.73 5.75 10.11
CA THR A 117 -2.78 5.78 9.06
C THR A 117 -2.74 7.03 8.16
N PHE A 118 -2.44 8.20 8.70
CA PHE A 118 -2.43 9.45 7.94
C PHE A 118 -1.22 9.53 7.00
N MET A 119 -0.07 9.01 7.43
CA MET A 119 1.11 8.92 6.58
C MET A 119 0.91 7.94 5.41
N PHE A 120 0.04 6.93 5.60
CA PHE A 120 -0.30 6.03 4.51
C PHE A 120 -1.35 6.59 3.60
N VAL A 121 -2.53 6.96 4.09
CA VAL A 121 -3.70 7.35 3.27
C VAL A 121 -3.56 8.76 2.69
N GLY A 122 -2.81 9.64 3.37
CA GLY A 122 -2.61 11.04 2.99
C GLY A 122 -2.01 11.20 1.59
N PRO A 123 -0.86 10.57 1.28
CA PRO A 123 -0.24 10.62 -0.05
C PRO A 123 -1.18 10.21 -1.19
N GLN A 124 -1.91 9.10 -1.06
CA GLN A 124 -2.77 8.67 -2.17
C GLN A 124 -3.99 9.58 -2.33
N LEU A 125 -4.58 10.05 -1.23
CA LEU A 125 -5.66 11.03 -1.30
C LEU A 125 -5.19 12.35 -1.91
N PHE A 126 -3.94 12.75 -1.67
CA PHE A 126 -3.40 13.99 -2.21
C PHE A 126 -3.33 13.95 -3.74
N ILE A 127 -2.64 12.96 -4.31
CA ILE A 127 -2.59 12.79 -5.77
C ILE A 127 -3.97 12.52 -6.36
N PHE A 128 -4.82 11.76 -5.66
CA PHE A 128 -6.17 11.46 -6.11
C PHE A 128 -7.03 12.72 -6.25
N MET A 129 -6.94 13.64 -5.28
CA MET A 129 -7.67 14.90 -5.33
C MET A 129 -7.19 15.77 -6.49
N GLU A 130 -5.89 15.85 -6.75
CA GLU A 130 -5.34 16.62 -7.87
C GLU A 130 -5.88 16.12 -9.22
N PHE A 131 -5.95 14.80 -9.42
CA PHE A 131 -6.55 14.21 -10.61
C PHE A 131 -8.02 14.61 -10.81
N ILE A 132 -8.83 14.48 -9.75
CA ILE A 132 -10.26 14.79 -9.80
C ILE A 132 -10.49 16.29 -10.01
N TRP A 133 -9.66 17.15 -9.43
CA TRP A 133 -9.71 18.60 -9.67
C TRP A 133 -9.40 18.97 -11.13
N GLY A 134 -8.36 18.37 -11.72
CA GLY A 134 -8.06 18.55 -13.14
C GLY A 134 -9.21 18.09 -14.04
N MET A 135 -9.83 16.95 -13.71
CA MET A 135 -10.98 16.40 -14.44
C MET A 135 -12.20 17.32 -14.36
N ILE A 136 -12.63 17.71 -13.15
CA ILE A 136 -13.84 18.50 -12.96
C ILE A 136 -13.69 19.89 -13.59
N LEU A 137 -12.54 20.55 -13.42
CA LEU A 137 -12.30 21.89 -13.93
C LEU A 137 -12.36 21.90 -15.47
N SER A 138 -11.61 21.00 -16.10
CA SER A 138 -11.57 20.89 -17.56
C SER A 138 -12.95 20.55 -18.15
N ALA A 139 -13.64 19.57 -17.56
CA ALA A 139 -14.96 19.14 -18.03
C ALA A 139 -16.01 20.25 -17.85
N PHE A 140 -16.00 20.92 -16.71
CA PHE A 140 -16.97 21.95 -16.37
C PHE A 140 -16.85 23.16 -17.31
N ILE A 141 -15.63 23.66 -17.55
CA ILE A 141 -15.40 24.80 -18.45
C ILE A 141 -15.90 24.46 -19.86
N MET A 142 -15.52 23.29 -20.39
CA MET A 142 -15.90 22.88 -21.75
C MET A 142 -17.42 22.73 -21.91
N VAL A 143 -18.09 22.06 -20.96
CA VAL A 143 -19.56 21.89 -21.01
C VAL A 143 -20.27 23.22 -20.77
N ASN A 144 -19.73 24.10 -19.93
CA ASN A 144 -20.28 25.44 -19.73
C ASN A 144 -20.20 26.27 -21.02
N ASP A 145 -19.09 26.21 -21.76
CA ASP A 145 -18.94 26.92 -23.04
C ASP A 145 -19.88 26.38 -24.13
N LYS A 146 -20.16 25.07 -24.12
CA LYS A 146 -21.21 24.47 -24.95
C LYS A 146 -22.59 25.00 -24.57
N SER A 147 -22.92 25.00 -23.28
CA SER A 147 -24.25 25.40 -22.77
C SER A 147 -24.56 26.89 -23.01
N THR A 148 -23.54 27.75 -22.96
CA THR A 148 -23.64 29.20 -23.18
C THR A 148 -23.44 29.59 -24.65
N ASN A 149 -23.33 28.62 -25.56
CA ASN A 149 -23.04 28.79 -26.98
C ASN A 149 -21.76 29.62 -27.27
N VAL A 150 -20.83 29.72 -26.30
CA VAL A 150 -19.53 30.37 -26.52
C VAL A 150 -18.77 29.65 -27.63
N MET A 151 -18.75 28.31 -27.57
CA MET A 151 -18.06 27.47 -28.54
C MET A 151 -18.51 27.74 -29.98
N ASN A 152 -19.83 27.85 -30.21
CA ASN A 152 -20.39 28.17 -31.53
C ASN A 152 -19.98 29.56 -32.03
N ARG A 153 -19.90 30.56 -31.14
CA ARG A 153 -19.45 31.91 -31.51
C ARG A 153 -17.98 31.93 -31.89
N VAL A 154 -17.14 31.15 -31.21
CA VAL A 154 -15.73 31.00 -31.51
C VAL A 154 -15.53 30.32 -32.87
N PHE A 155 -16.28 29.26 -33.18
CA PHE A 155 -16.19 28.59 -34.48
C PHE A 155 -16.68 29.46 -35.64
N VAL A 156 -17.71 30.29 -35.43
CA VAL A 156 -18.17 31.25 -36.46
C VAL A 156 -17.13 32.34 -36.73
N SER A 157 -16.26 32.66 -35.76
CA SER A 157 -15.16 33.61 -35.98
C SER A 157 -13.98 33.03 -36.80
N GLY A 158 -14.09 31.77 -37.25
CA GLY A 158 -13.09 31.11 -38.10
C GLY A 158 -11.98 30.39 -37.34
N VAL A 159 -12.13 30.21 -36.02
CA VAL A 159 -11.18 29.44 -35.20
C VAL A 159 -11.40 27.94 -35.41
N ASN A 160 -10.32 27.19 -35.63
CA ASN A 160 -10.39 25.75 -35.81
C ASN A 160 -10.66 25.02 -34.48
N GLU A 161 -11.28 23.83 -34.56
CA GLU A 161 -11.58 22.99 -33.39
C GLU A 161 -10.29 22.60 -32.64
N TYR A 162 -9.21 22.29 -33.36
CA TYR A 162 -7.92 21.93 -32.76
C TYR A 162 -7.27 23.10 -32.02
N GLU A 163 -7.41 24.32 -32.52
CA GLU A 163 -6.90 25.53 -31.86
C GLU A 163 -7.65 25.80 -30.56
N TYR A 164 -8.96 25.61 -30.57
CA TYR A 164 -9.80 25.72 -29.38
C TYR A 164 -9.43 24.69 -28.31
N MET A 165 -9.30 23.41 -28.70
CA MET A 165 -8.88 22.35 -27.78
C MET A 165 -7.47 22.58 -27.23
N GLY A 166 -6.53 23.01 -28.08
CA GLY A 166 -5.17 23.35 -27.67
C GLY A 166 -5.13 24.50 -26.67
N ALA A 167 -5.90 25.57 -26.91
CA ALA A 167 -6.03 26.68 -25.98
C ALA A 167 -6.61 26.23 -24.64
N HIS A 168 -7.63 25.36 -24.65
CA HIS A 168 -8.22 24.81 -23.44
C HIS A 168 -7.21 24.00 -22.61
N ILE A 169 -6.45 23.12 -23.24
CA ILE A 169 -5.41 22.32 -22.56
C ILE A 169 -4.32 23.23 -22.00
N LEU A 170 -3.87 24.22 -22.77
CA LEU A 170 -2.79 25.13 -22.37
C LEU A 170 -3.20 26.01 -21.19
N ILE A 171 -4.40 26.60 -21.24
CA ILE A 171 -4.90 27.46 -20.16
C ILE A 171 -5.11 26.65 -18.88
N ASN A 172 -5.76 25.48 -18.96
CA ASN A 172 -5.95 24.61 -17.79
C ASN A 172 -4.60 24.10 -17.26
N GLY A 173 -3.64 23.81 -18.14
CA GLY A 173 -2.27 23.45 -17.76
C GLY A 173 -1.58 24.56 -16.97
N ILE A 174 -1.64 25.81 -17.42
CA ILE A 174 -1.06 26.95 -16.68
C ILE A 174 -1.75 27.14 -15.32
N ILE A 175 -3.08 27.04 -15.27
CA ILE A 175 -3.84 27.15 -14.02
C ILE A 175 -3.45 26.01 -13.07
N SER A 176 -3.26 24.79 -13.58
CA SER A 176 -2.89 23.63 -12.78
C SER A 176 -1.52 23.77 -12.11
N VAL A 177 -0.55 24.46 -12.73
CA VAL A 177 0.74 24.76 -12.08
C VAL A 177 0.52 25.54 -10.79
N GLY A 178 -0.30 26.59 -10.85
CA GLY A 178 -0.65 27.38 -9.68
C GLY A 178 -1.39 26.56 -8.62
N GLN A 179 -2.36 25.75 -9.06
CA GLN A 179 -3.12 24.86 -8.17
C GLN A 179 -2.21 23.88 -7.42
N VAL A 180 -1.34 23.16 -8.12
CA VAL A 180 -0.43 22.16 -7.54
C VAL A 180 0.56 22.81 -6.57
N LEU A 181 1.08 24.00 -6.90
CA LEU A 181 1.95 24.74 -5.97
C LEU A 181 1.21 25.14 -4.68
N VAL A 182 -0.02 25.65 -4.81
CA VAL A 182 -0.84 26.01 -3.64
C VAL A 182 -1.15 24.79 -2.79
N SER A 183 -1.53 23.66 -3.40
CA SER A 183 -1.84 22.44 -2.66
C SER A 183 -0.60 21.85 -1.96
N MET A 184 0.57 21.88 -2.60
CA MET A 184 1.84 21.52 -1.96
C MET A 184 2.15 22.41 -0.74
N ILE A 185 1.92 23.73 -0.83
CA ILE A 185 2.11 24.64 0.31
C ILE A 185 1.18 24.23 1.46
N PHE A 186 -0.09 23.93 1.19
CA PHE A 186 -1.00 23.46 2.23
C PHE A 186 -0.53 22.15 2.87
N VAL A 187 -0.14 21.15 2.08
CA VAL A 187 0.29 19.84 2.59
C VAL A 187 1.58 19.95 3.41
N PHE A 188 2.60 20.63 2.91
CA PHE A 188 3.91 20.64 3.55
C PHE A 188 4.09 21.74 4.60
N VAL A 189 3.47 22.90 4.42
CA VAL A 189 3.64 24.04 5.35
C VAL A 189 2.53 24.06 6.40
N VAL A 190 1.26 23.88 6.00
CA VAL A 190 0.13 24.00 6.93
C VAL A 190 -0.09 22.70 7.69
N PHE A 191 -0.12 21.56 7.00
CA PHE A 191 -0.28 20.26 7.65
C PHE A 191 1.03 19.67 8.18
N ALA A 192 2.17 20.32 7.90
CA ALA A 192 3.50 19.91 8.35
C ALA A 192 3.80 18.43 8.06
N VAL A 193 3.33 17.93 6.92
CA VAL A 193 3.55 16.54 6.51
C VAL A 193 5.03 16.35 6.20
N GLN A 194 5.66 15.42 6.91
CA GLN A 194 7.04 15.02 6.63
C GLN A 194 7.06 14.15 5.37
N GLN A 195 8.02 14.41 4.50
CA GLN A 195 8.23 13.67 3.27
C GLN A 195 9.72 13.33 3.13
N SER A 196 9.99 12.18 2.55
CA SER A 196 11.35 11.70 2.30
C SER A 196 11.85 12.07 0.90
N GLY A 197 10.94 12.30 -0.05
CA GLY A 197 11.25 12.60 -1.45
C GLY A 197 11.56 14.08 -1.73
N SER A 198 12.10 14.37 -2.91
CA SER A 198 12.36 15.74 -3.36
C SER A 198 11.07 16.46 -3.74
N TYR A 199 10.90 17.70 -3.27
CA TYR A 199 9.77 18.58 -3.61
C TYR A 199 9.55 18.71 -5.12
N TRP A 200 10.65 18.72 -5.90
CA TRP A 200 10.57 18.85 -7.36
C TRP A 200 9.95 17.62 -8.03
N GLU A 201 10.30 16.43 -7.55
CA GLU A 201 9.77 15.17 -8.10
C GLU A 201 8.28 15.04 -7.81
N ILE A 202 7.88 15.43 -6.60
CA ILE A 202 6.48 15.48 -6.16
C ILE A 202 5.69 16.47 -7.01
N PHE A 203 6.21 17.68 -7.25
CA PHE A 203 5.58 18.66 -8.12
C PHE A 203 5.37 18.11 -9.53
N LEU A 204 6.40 17.53 -10.14
CA LEU A 204 6.30 16.96 -11.49
C LEU A 204 5.27 15.84 -11.57
N PHE A 205 5.25 14.96 -10.56
CA PHE A 205 4.33 13.83 -10.51
C PHE A 205 2.87 14.31 -10.43
N LEU A 206 2.58 15.24 -9.51
CA LEU A 206 1.25 15.83 -9.36
C LEU A 206 0.81 16.60 -10.60
N PHE A 207 1.73 17.32 -11.23
CA PHE A 207 1.43 18.07 -12.45
C PHE A 207 1.10 17.15 -13.62
N ILE A 208 1.88 16.09 -13.83
CA ILE A 208 1.61 15.09 -14.88
C ILE A 208 0.26 14.41 -14.64
N GLU A 209 -0.02 14.02 -13.40
CA GLU A 209 -1.30 13.40 -13.05
C GLU A 209 -2.48 14.35 -13.26
N ASN A 210 -2.32 15.63 -12.91
CA ASN A 210 -3.34 16.65 -13.16
C ASN A 210 -3.61 16.81 -14.67
N LEU A 211 -2.58 16.76 -15.52
CA LEU A 211 -2.74 16.76 -16.98
C LEU A 211 -3.57 15.56 -17.46
N VAL A 212 -3.32 14.35 -16.93
CA VAL A 212 -4.13 13.15 -17.22
C VAL A 212 -5.59 13.38 -16.79
N GLY A 213 -5.80 14.02 -15.64
CA GLY A 213 -7.12 14.48 -15.18
C GLY A 213 -7.79 15.41 -16.19
N ILE A 214 -7.08 16.42 -16.70
CA ILE A 214 -7.58 17.37 -17.71
C ILE A 214 -8.02 16.66 -18.98
N PHE A 215 -7.23 15.70 -19.50
CA PHE A 215 -7.59 14.91 -20.68
C PHE A 215 -8.82 14.03 -20.43
N THR A 216 -8.91 13.41 -19.25
CA THR A 216 -10.07 12.60 -18.86
C THR A 216 -11.33 13.47 -18.74
N GLY A 217 -11.20 14.70 -18.23
CA GLY A 217 -12.27 15.68 -18.17
C GLY A 217 -12.74 16.13 -19.55
N LEU A 218 -11.83 16.31 -20.51
CA LEU A 218 -12.19 16.59 -21.91
C LEU A 218 -13.00 15.45 -22.53
N LEU A 219 -12.63 14.20 -22.27
CA LEU A 219 -13.38 13.03 -22.72
C LEU A 219 -14.78 13.00 -22.09
N LEU A 220 -14.88 13.30 -20.80
CA LEU A 220 -16.15 13.38 -20.09
C LEU A 220 -17.06 14.48 -20.64
N ALA A 221 -16.50 15.63 -21.02
CA ALA A 221 -17.23 16.75 -21.61
C ALA A 221 -17.83 16.47 -23.00
N ILE A 222 -17.41 15.39 -23.67
CA ILE A 222 -18.04 14.93 -24.92
C ILE A 222 -19.39 14.26 -24.62
N ILE A 223 -19.48 13.53 -23.51
CA ILE A 223 -20.64 12.70 -23.15
C ILE A 223 -21.72 13.54 -22.46
N LEU A 224 -21.30 14.52 -21.64
CA LEU A 224 -22.21 15.29 -20.79
C LEU A 224 -22.68 16.59 -21.46
N ALA A 225 -23.95 16.92 -21.26
CA ALA A 225 -24.59 18.08 -21.89
C ALA A 225 -24.75 19.29 -20.94
N GLY A 226 -24.75 19.08 -19.62
CA GLY A 226 -25.06 20.12 -18.64
C GLY A 226 -23.96 20.32 -17.57
N PRO A 227 -23.68 21.56 -17.12
CA PRO A 227 -22.66 21.81 -16.09
C PRO A 227 -22.95 21.06 -14.77
N ILE A 228 -24.22 20.96 -14.35
CA ILE A 228 -24.61 20.19 -13.16
C ILE A 228 -24.35 18.69 -13.36
N SER A 229 -24.60 18.18 -14.58
CA SER A 229 -24.33 16.77 -14.88
C SER A 229 -22.84 16.42 -14.80
N VAL A 230 -21.96 17.37 -15.12
CA VAL A 230 -20.49 17.21 -14.95
C VAL A 230 -20.13 17.01 -13.49
N VAL A 231 -20.65 17.85 -12.59
CA VAL A 231 -20.34 17.76 -11.16
C VAL A 231 -20.82 16.41 -10.60
N VAL A 232 -22.06 16.02 -10.91
CA VAL A 232 -22.63 14.74 -10.42
C VAL A 232 -21.86 13.54 -10.99
N ALA A 233 -21.55 13.55 -12.29
CA ALA A 233 -20.80 12.47 -12.93
C ALA A 233 -19.38 12.36 -12.39
N THR A 234 -18.68 13.49 -12.24
CA THR A 234 -17.30 13.50 -11.71
C THR A 234 -17.27 13.03 -10.26
N PHE A 235 -18.25 13.41 -9.44
CA PHE A 235 -18.37 12.91 -8.07
C PHE A 235 -18.68 11.40 -8.03
N SER A 236 -19.49 10.92 -8.97
CA SER A 236 -19.79 9.48 -9.11
C SER A 236 -18.53 8.70 -9.51
N ILE A 237 -17.76 9.24 -10.47
CA ILE A 237 -16.46 8.69 -10.90
C ILE A 237 -15.48 8.72 -9.75
N MET A 238 -15.44 9.80 -8.95
CA MET A 238 -14.61 9.90 -7.76
C MET A 238 -14.89 8.76 -6.78
N CYS A 239 -16.16 8.53 -6.44
CA CYS A 239 -16.55 7.44 -5.54
C CYS A 239 -16.14 6.06 -6.10
N ALA A 240 -16.37 5.81 -7.38
CA ALA A 240 -15.97 4.55 -8.02
C ALA A 240 -14.45 4.39 -8.07
N ALA A 241 -13.73 5.45 -8.46
CA ALA A 241 -12.28 5.46 -8.57
C ALA A 241 -11.62 5.26 -7.21
N LEU A 242 -12.14 5.82 -6.11
CA LEU A 242 -11.65 5.55 -4.75
C LEU A 242 -11.70 4.07 -4.38
N THR A 243 -12.76 3.37 -4.79
CA THR A 243 -12.91 1.94 -4.50
C THR A 243 -12.04 1.04 -5.37
N ILE A 244 -11.75 1.47 -6.60
CA ILE A 244 -11.00 0.70 -7.61
C ILE A 244 -9.49 0.94 -7.50
N SER A 245 -9.07 2.17 -7.21
CA SER A 245 -7.67 2.63 -7.34
C SER A 245 -6.71 2.15 -6.25
N GLY A 246 -7.18 1.35 -5.30
CA GLY A 246 -6.31 0.82 -4.25
C GLY A 246 -6.13 1.74 -3.03
N VAL A 247 -6.82 2.88 -2.97
CA VAL A 247 -6.66 3.88 -1.89
C VAL A 247 -7.28 3.39 -0.58
N VAL A 248 -8.50 2.87 -0.65
CA VAL A 248 -9.25 2.38 0.53
C VAL A 248 -8.91 0.93 0.83
N TRP A 249 -8.71 0.13 -0.22
CA TRP A 249 -8.46 -1.31 -0.13
C TRP A 249 -7.26 -1.69 -0.99
N PRO A 250 -6.33 -2.52 -0.50
CA PRO A 250 -5.19 -2.96 -1.29
C PRO A 250 -5.67 -3.81 -2.47
N ILE A 251 -5.14 -3.52 -3.66
CA ILE A 251 -5.48 -4.21 -4.91
C ILE A 251 -5.09 -5.69 -4.84
N GLU A 252 -4.14 -6.01 -3.98
CA GLU A 252 -3.66 -7.32 -3.62
C GLU A 252 -4.76 -8.21 -3.01
N THR A 253 -5.78 -7.62 -2.40
CA THR A 253 -6.90 -8.37 -1.75
C THR A 253 -8.13 -8.53 -2.63
N ILE A 254 -8.15 -7.87 -3.78
CA ILE A 254 -9.31 -7.82 -4.68
C ILE A 254 -9.34 -9.04 -5.61
N HIS A 255 -10.56 -9.54 -5.90
CA HIS A 255 -10.77 -10.64 -6.86
C HIS A 255 -10.07 -10.35 -8.22
N PRO A 256 -9.44 -11.35 -8.86
CA PRO A 256 -8.60 -11.14 -10.05
C PRO A 256 -9.28 -10.34 -11.19
N LEU A 257 -10.58 -10.55 -11.41
CA LEU A 257 -11.36 -9.83 -12.43
C LEU A 257 -11.40 -8.32 -12.16
N TYR A 258 -11.63 -7.91 -10.91
CA TYR A 258 -11.75 -6.51 -10.54
C TYR A 258 -10.38 -5.85 -10.43
N ARG A 259 -9.34 -6.62 -10.10
CA ARG A 259 -7.93 -6.20 -10.20
C ARG A 259 -7.55 -5.80 -11.64
N PHE A 260 -7.97 -6.56 -12.65
CA PHE A 260 -7.72 -6.20 -14.05
C PHE A 260 -8.32 -4.82 -14.38
N ILE A 261 -9.58 -4.59 -13.97
CA ILE A 261 -10.24 -3.28 -14.14
C ILE A 261 -9.47 -2.18 -13.40
N SER A 262 -8.98 -2.48 -12.20
CA SER A 262 -8.20 -1.53 -11.39
C SER A 262 -6.94 -1.08 -12.11
N TYR A 263 -6.20 -1.98 -12.76
CA TYR A 263 -5.02 -1.61 -13.54
C TYR A 263 -5.34 -0.88 -14.86
N THR A 264 -6.55 -0.99 -15.40
CA THR A 264 -6.97 -0.17 -16.56
C THR A 264 -7.27 1.28 -16.19
N SER A 265 -7.50 1.56 -14.90
CA SER A 265 -7.78 2.91 -14.43
C SER A 265 -6.50 3.77 -14.47
N PRO A 266 -6.55 4.98 -15.04
CA PRO A 266 -5.36 5.81 -15.25
C PRO A 266 -4.69 6.27 -13.94
N ILE A 267 -5.42 6.22 -12.82
CA ILE A 267 -5.00 6.76 -11.53
C ILE A 267 -4.31 5.73 -10.61
N THR A 268 -4.49 4.43 -10.89
CA THR A 268 -4.07 3.35 -9.98
C THR A 268 -2.55 3.25 -9.84
N ILE A 269 -1.84 3.20 -10.96
CA ILE A 269 -0.37 3.12 -10.98
C ILE A 269 0.27 4.41 -10.45
N PRO A 270 -0.21 5.61 -10.84
CA PRO A 270 0.27 6.87 -10.27
C PRO A 270 0.15 6.94 -8.74
N ILE A 271 -0.97 6.49 -8.17
CA ILE A 271 -1.19 6.48 -6.73
C ILE A 271 -0.12 5.65 -5.98
N GLN A 272 0.17 4.44 -6.47
CA GLN A 272 1.16 3.56 -5.84
C GLN A 272 2.56 4.15 -5.92
N SER A 273 2.90 4.70 -7.08
CA SER A 273 4.20 5.31 -7.36
C SER A 273 4.42 6.56 -6.51
N PHE A 274 3.41 7.42 -6.38
CA PHE A 274 3.45 8.62 -5.56
C PHE A 274 3.64 8.32 -4.07
N ARG A 275 3.00 7.27 -3.55
CA ARG A 275 3.23 6.79 -2.19
C ARG A 275 4.71 6.43 -1.98
N ASN A 276 5.31 5.70 -2.92
CA ASN A 276 6.71 5.28 -2.81
C ASN A 276 7.65 6.49 -2.80
N ILE A 277 7.39 7.51 -3.62
CA ILE A 277 8.16 8.77 -3.61
C ILE A 277 8.02 9.51 -2.27
N MET A 278 6.78 9.71 -1.78
CA MET A 278 6.52 10.48 -0.56
C MET A 278 7.05 9.80 0.71
N VAL A 279 6.78 8.50 0.85
CA VAL A 279 7.07 7.73 2.08
C VAL A 279 8.51 7.22 2.05
N LYS A 280 8.92 6.55 0.96
CA LYS A 280 10.23 5.90 0.86
C LYS A 280 11.32 6.81 0.30
N GLY A 281 10.96 7.96 -0.28
CA GLY A 281 11.94 8.90 -0.87
C GLY A 281 12.58 8.38 -2.16
N TRP A 282 11.92 7.43 -2.83
CA TRP A 282 12.45 6.81 -4.03
C TRP A 282 12.40 7.76 -5.24
N THR A 283 13.49 7.81 -5.98
CA THR A 283 13.65 8.63 -7.21
C THR A 283 13.00 7.91 -8.41
N PHE A 284 12.71 8.66 -9.48
CA PHE A 284 12.17 8.16 -10.75
C PHE A 284 12.95 7.00 -11.41
N THR A 285 14.20 6.77 -11.00
CA THR A 285 15.05 5.71 -11.54
C THR A 285 14.67 4.31 -11.09
N GLN A 286 13.81 4.18 -10.08
CA GLN A 286 13.47 2.89 -9.51
C GLN A 286 12.25 2.27 -10.24
N PRO A 287 12.32 0.99 -10.67
CA PRO A 287 11.28 0.38 -11.51
C PRO A 287 9.90 0.34 -10.84
N ASP A 288 9.84 0.24 -9.50
CA ASP A 288 8.61 0.29 -8.71
C ASP A 288 7.89 1.64 -8.75
N VAL A 289 8.58 2.70 -9.15
CA VAL A 289 8.01 4.05 -9.35
C VAL A 289 7.47 4.21 -10.78
N TYR A 290 8.01 3.48 -11.75
CA TYR A 290 7.55 3.56 -13.15
C TYR A 290 6.38 2.61 -13.45
N HIS A 291 6.45 1.38 -12.93
CA HIS A 291 5.42 0.37 -13.15
C HIS A 291 4.37 0.31 -12.03
N GLY A 292 4.56 1.08 -10.95
CA GLY A 292 3.86 0.84 -9.69
C GLY A 292 4.10 -0.58 -9.18
N ASP A 293 3.20 -1.08 -8.35
CA ASP A 293 3.24 -2.47 -7.89
C ASP A 293 2.81 -3.48 -8.99
N ALA A 294 2.40 -3.00 -10.19
CA ALA A 294 1.93 -3.84 -11.29
C ALA A 294 3.08 -4.58 -12.01
N GLY A 295 4.25 -3.94 -12.14
CA GLY A 295 5.44 -4.56 -12.76
C GLY A 295 6.00 -5.72 -11.95
N ASN A 296 5.98 -5.57 -10.62
CA ASN A 296 6.41 -6.62 -9.68
C ASN A 296 5.49 -7.85 -9.67
N TYR A 297 4.27 -7.75 -10.24
CA TYR A 297 3.31 -8.87 -10.28
C TYR A 297 3.46 -9.78 -11.51
N GLN A 298 4.01 -9.27 -12.63
CA GLN A 298 4.27 -10.13 -13.81
C GLN A 298 5.39 -11.15 -13.56
N ASP A 299 6.33 -10.82 -12.66
CA ASP A 299 7.37 -11.74 -12.22
C ASP A 299 6.97 -12.55 -10.97
N ASN A 300 6.01 -12.09 -10.16
CA ASN A 300 5.51 -12.77 -8.97
C ASN A 300 3.97 -12.88 -8.95
N ILE A 301 3.46 -14.01 -9.47
CA ILE A 301 2.03 -14.37 -9.53
C ILE A 301 1.39 -14.55 -8.12
N GLN A 302 2.19 -14.52 -7.06
CA GLN A 302 1.71 -14.47 -5.68
C GLN A 302 2.29 -13.20 -5.03
N PRO A 303 1.53 -12.46 -4.20
CA PRO A 303 2.15 -11.50 -3.30
C PRO A 303 3.21 -12.28 -2.53
N ALA A 304 4.48 -11.97 -2.79
CA ALA A 304 5.62 -12.62 -2.18
C ALA A 304 5.64 -12.21 -0.70
N LEU A 305 4.79 -12.85 0.10
CA LEU A 305 4.91 -12.90 1.54
C LEU A 305 6.16 -13.74 1.81
N ASP A 306 7.32 -13.09 1.69
CA ASP A 306 8.61 -13.72 1.93
C ASP A 306 8.79 -13.85 3.45
N VAL A 307 8.21 -14.92 3.99
CA VAL A 307 8.35 -15.34 5.38
C VAL A 307 9.79 -15.77 5.58
N ILE A 308 10.60 -14.92 6.22
CA ILE A 308 11.98 -15.28 6.59
C ILE A 308 11.92 -16.01 7.92
N VAL A 309 12.56 -17.17 8.01
CA VAL A 309 12.82 -17.85 9.30
C VAL A 309 14.33 -17.72 9.54
N THR A 310 14.73 -16.90 10.51
CA THR A 310 16.09 -16.97 11.06
C THR A 310 16.22 -18.32 11.77
N ARG A 311 16.96 -19.27 11.17
CA ARG A 311 17.28 -20.54 11.83
C ARG A 311 18.35 -20.29 12.88
N PRO A 312 18.17 -20.69 14.15
CA PRO A 312 19.29 -21.12 14.96
C PRO A 312 19.85 -22.43 14.38
N GLU A 313 21.16 -22.61 14.49
CA GLU A 313 21.87 -23.80 14.04
C GLU A 313 21.21 -25.10 14.51
N TYR A 314 21.02 -26.02 13.56
CA TYR A 314 20.48 -27.35 13.79
C TYR A 314 21.41 -28.16 14.69
N SER A 315 21.04 -28.35 15.95
CA SER A 315 21.59 -29.41 16.80
C SER A 315 20.95 -30.72 16.37
N ASN A 316 21.75 -31.63 15.78
CA ASN A 316 21.39 -32.92 15.19
C ASN A 316 20.75 -33.97 16.13
N ASN A 317 20.17 -33.58 17.26
CA ASN A 317 19.56 -34.50 18.22
C ASN A 317 18.05 -34.25 18.35
N CYS A 318 17.28 -34.69 17.35
CA CYS A 318 15.87 -34.98 17.57
C CYS A 318 15.77 -36.16 18.56
N HIS A 319 15.57 -35.85 19.84
CA HIS A 319 15.17 -36.87 20.80
C HIS A 319 13.75 -37.38 20.48
N HIS A 320 13.59 -38.68 20.61
CA HIS A 320 12.50 -39.55 20.16
C HIS A 320 11.06 -39.24 20.67
N SER A 321 10.79 -38.08 21.24
CA SER A 321 9.54 -37.82 21.98
C SER A 321 8.47 -37.03 21.22
N CYS A 322 8.81 -36.33 20.13
CA CYS A 322 7.82 -35.54 19.38
C CYS A 322 7.96 -35.72 17.87
N LYS A 323 7.41 -36.82 17.36
CA LYS A 323 7.37 -37.15 15.92
C LYS A 323 6.55 -36.16 15.08
N TYR A 324 5.75 -35.30 15.73
CA TYR A 324 4.82 -34.36 15.09
C TYR A 324 5.31 -32.90 15.04
N CYS A 325 6.44 -32.56 15.68
CA CYS A 325 7.07 -31.25 15.48
C CYS A 325 7.68 -31.10 14.08
N CYS A 326 8.04 -32.21 13.43
CA CYS A 326 8.51 -32.21 12.05
C CYS A 326 7.35 -32.04 11.04
N ASP A 327 6.20 -32.70 11.27
CA ASP A 327 5.04 -32.65 10.36
C ASP A 327 4.28 -31.31 10.39
N GLY A 328 4.49 -30.47 11.43
CA GLY A 328 3.87 -29.15 11.53
C GLY A 328 4.48 -28.09 10.61
N ILE A 329 5.68 -28.34 10.08
CA ILE A 329 6.40 -27.42 9.17
C ILE A 329 5.98 -27.67 7.72
N ASP A 330 5.54 -28.88 7.36
CA ASP A 330 4.97 -29.16 6.04
C ASP A 330 3.63 -28.41 5.81
N GLY A 331 2.97 -27.96 6.88
CA GLY A 331 1.79 -27.10 6.79
C GLY A 331 2.08 -25.66 6.34
N VAL A 332 3.33 -25.20 6.46
CA VAL A 332 3.78 -23.88 6.01
C VAL A 332 4.13 -23.89 4.51
N GLU A 333 4.45 -25.05 3.94
CA GLU A 333 4.62 -25.20 2.48
C GLU A 333 3.28 -25.21 1.72
N THR A 334 2.15 -25.36 2.41
CA THR A 334 0.79 -25.38 1.82
C THR A 334 -0.03 -24.11 2.01
N LEU A 335 0.57 -22.96 2.37
CA LEU A 335 -0.09 -21.65 2.44
C LEU A 335 0.37 -20.68 1.35
#